data_AF-A0A5B8UQ54-F1
#
_entry.id   AF-A0A5B8UQ54-F1
#
_cell.length_a   1.000
_cell.length_b   1.000
_cell.length_c   1.000
_cell.angle_alpha   90.00
_cell.angle_beta   90.00
_cell.angle_gamma   90.00
#
_symmetry.space_group_name_H-M   'P 1'
#
loop_
_entity.id
_entity.type
_entity.pdbx_description
1 polymer ?
#
loop_
_entity_poly.entity_id
_entity_poly.type
_entity_poly.pdbx_seq_one_letter_code
_entity_poly.pdbx_strand_id
1 'polypeptide(L)'
;MSYRLEKQVWTDADFEQMSWHDCNIYKIRLTEDLELDIDYILQWNKPDLEGMPFTFWVAPATLVFKSAQDLAFDFDIGFGNAFEIEDIEKEGNSRWTIITQQGDIHFSSKGYEQYIRQEPFFEFGQTISFIERNGHSLDRTTNQENPNRIREDVVQQRQKDLEDYENVKKRHLKKQELEQLLKARENYEIDTKQYLLKKKEINDRLFSYDYFLKGTRFESW
;
A
#
# COMPACT_ATOMS: atom_id res chain seq x y z
N MET A 1 -5.53 7.71 12.36
CA MET A 1 -4.39 6.91 12.88
C MET A 1 -3.11 7.63 12.48
N SER A 2 -2.03 7.53 13.27
CA SER A 2 -0.74 8.14 12.93
C SER A 2 0.35 7.08 13.03
N TYR A 3 1.12 6.90 11.96
CA TYR A 3 2.33 6.11 11.98
C TYR A 3 3.48 6.93 12.56
N ARG A 4 4.38 6.29 13.31
CA ARG A 4 5.58 6.93 13.85
C ARG A 4 6.79 6.31 13.17
N LEU A 5 7.44 7.07 12.29
CA LEU A 5 8.69 6.65 11.66
C LEU A 5 9.77 6.37 12.71
N GLU A 6 10.42 5.21 12.60
CA GLU A 6 11.59 4.86 13.39
C GLU A 6 12.82 5.65 12.93
N LYS A 7 12.96 5.80 11.61
CA LYS A 7 14.11 6.45 10.98
C LYS A 7 13.70 7.13 9.67
N GLN A 8 14.32 8.28 9.42
CA GLN A 8 14.12 9.06 8.19
C GLN A 8 15.13 8.71 7.08
N VAL A 9 16.31 8.23 7.47
CA VAL A 9 17.36 7.78 6.53
C VAL A 9 17.78 6.36 6.89
N TRP A 10 17.53 5.41 6.01
CA TRP A 10 17.91 4.01 6.17
C TRP A 10 19.20 3.71 5.41
N THR A 11 20.01 2.77 5.89
CA THR A 11 21.26 2.38 5.23
C THR A 11 21.35 0.87 5.11
N ASP A 12 22.37 0.37 4.42
CA ASP A 12 22.62 -1.08 4.28
C ASP A 12 22.90 -1.81 5.60
N ALA A 13 23.21 -1.07 6.67
CA ALA A 13 23.27 -1.63 8.03
C ALA A 13 21.90 -2.02 8.58
N ASP A 14 20.82 -1.44 8.04
CA ASP A 14 19.45 -1.74 8.41
C ASP A 14 18.81 -2.79 7.45
N PHE A 15 19.57 -3.36 6.51
CA PHE A 15 19.02 -4.17 5.42
C PHE A 15 18.14 -5.34 5.88
N GLU A 16 18.60 -6.11 6.88
CA GLU A 16 17.89 -7.30 7.39
C GLU A 16 16.53 -6.99 8.06
N GLN A 17 16.30 -5.75 8.46
CA GLN A 17 15.04 -5.33 9.08
C GLN A 17 14.11 -4.60 8.09
N MET A 18 14.58 -4.32 6.88
CA MET A 18 13.79 -3.66 5.83
C MET A 18 13.02 -4.70 5.02
N SER A 19 11.81 -4.35 4.61
CA SER A 19 11.04 -5.13 3.63
C SER A 19 11.05 -4.41 2.29
N TRP A 20 11.32 -5.14 1.21
CA TRP A 20 11.47 -4.58 -0.14
C TRP A 20 10.31 -4.92 -1.09
N HIS A 21 9.50 -5.90 -0.71
CA HIS A 21 8.39 -6.40 -1.51
C HIS A 21 7.38 -5.29 -1.84
N ASP A 22 6.88 -5.34 -3.07
CA ASP A 22 5.79 -4.54 -3.61
C ASP A 22 6.06 -3.02 -3.67
N CYS A 23 7.34 -2.62 -3.59
CA CYS A 23 7.74 -1.23 -3.69
C CYS A 23 7.75 -0.78 -5.17
N ASN A 24 6.80 0.05 -5.55
CA ASN A 24 6.70 0.55 -6.92
C ASN A 24 7.80 1.60 -7.20
N ILE A 25 8.48 1.48 -8.35
CA ILE A 25 9.52 2.39 -8.84
C ILE A 25 8.93 3.30 -9.93
N TYR A 26 9.11 4.59 -9.76
CA TYR A 26 8.60 5.61 -10.71
C TYR A 26 9.68 6.27 -11.54
N LYS A 27 10.91 6.27 -11.06
CA LYS A 27 12.03 6.95 -11.71
C LYS A 27 13.33 6.27 -11.39
N ILE A 28 14.17 6.13 -12.41
CA ILE A 28 15.54 5.64 -12.29
C ILE A 28 16.46 6.75 -12.83
N ARG A 29 17.53 7.06 -12.08
CA ARG A 29 18.61 7.93 -12.55
C ARG A 29 19.94 7.22 -12.37
N LEU A 30 20.72 7.21 -13.45
CA LEU A 30 22.05 6.64 -13.50
C LEU A 30 23.06 7.77 -13.62
N THR A 31 23.85 7.95 -12.57
CA THR A 31 25.00 8.88 -12.56
C THR A 31 26.23 8.10 -12.06
N GLU A 32 27.00 8.65 -11.14
CA GLU A 32 27.91 7.84 -10.32
C GLU A 32 27.11 6.91 -9.39
N ASP A 33 25.93 7.34 -8.95
CA ASP A 33 25.02 6.56 -8.12
C ASP A 33 23.87 5.98 -8.97
N LEU A 34 23.32 4.85 -8.52
CA LEU A 34 22.02 4.32 -8.97
C LEU A 34 20.94 4.83 -8.02
N GLU A 35 19.99 5.61 -8.54
CA GLU A 35 18.95 6.26 -7.74
C GLU A 35 17.56 5.89 -8.21
N LEU A 36 16.70 5.51 -7.28
CA LEU A 36 15.34 5.06 -7.51
C LEU A 36 14.35 5.92 -6.72
N ASP A 37 13.28 6.37 -7.39
CA ASP A 37 12.11 6.95 -6.75
C ASP A 37 11.10 5.84 -6.49
N ILE A 38 10.86 5.53 -5.21
CA ILE A 38 9.98 4.42 -4.83
C ILE A 38 8.83 4.86 -3.92
N ASP A 39 7.76 4.07 -3.94
CA ASP A 39 6.81 3.99 -2.82
C ASP A 39 7.28 2.90 -1.85
N TYR A 40 7.94 3.32 -0.78
CA TYR A 40 8.42 2.39 0.23
C TYR A 40 7.29 2.00 1.18
N ILE A 41 7.02 0.71 1.32
CA ILE A 41 5.99 0.20 2.22
C ILE A 41 6.61 -0.02 3.61
N LEU A 42 6.21 0.81 4.56
CA LEU A 42 6.69 0.76 5.94
C LEU A 42 5.96 -0.29 6.78
N GLN A 43 4.67 -0.50 6.51
CA GLN A 43 3.88 -1.46 7.25
C GLN A 43 2.67 -1.94 6.47
N TRP A 44 2.45 -3.27 6.53
CA TRP A 44 1.20 -3.92 6.14
C TRP A 44 0.29 -4.02 7.35
N ASN A 45 -0.85 -3.33 7.30
CA ASN A 45 -1.84 -3.35 8.35
C ASN A 45 -2.82 -4.50 8.06
N LYS A 46 -2.69 -5.59 8.83
CA LYS A 46 -3.67 -6.67 8.81
C LYS A 46 -5.05 -6.14 9.24
N PRO A 47 -6.13 -6.44 8.52
CA PRO A 47 -7.45 -6.02 8.93
C PRO A 47 -7.86 -6.68 10.25
N ASP A 48 -8.69 -5.97 11.00
CA ASP A 48 -9.31 -6.42 12.24
C ASP A 48 -10.43 -7.45 12.02
N LEU A 49 -11.01 -7.45 10.82
CA LEU A 49 -12.04 -8.40 10.39
C LEU A 49 -11.48 -9.36 9.33
N GLU A 50 -11.69 -10.66 9.52
CA GLU A 50 -11.32 -11.68 8.55
C GLU A 50 -12.03 -11.45 7.21
N GLY A 51 -11.31 -11.61 6.09
CA GLY A 51 -11.85 -11.41 4.74
C GLY A 51 -11.88 -9.96 4.25
N MET A 52 -11.52 -8.98 5.09
CA MET A 52 -11.19 -7.64 4.61
C MET A 52 -9.79 -7.64 3.96
N PRO A 53 -9.49 -6.67 3.07
CA PRO A 53 -8.15 -6.52 2.51
C PRO A 53 -7.20 -5.80 3.49
N PHE A 54 -5.90 -5.93 3.22
CA PHE A 54 -4.86 -5.18 3.91
C PHE A 54 -4.93 -3.69 3.57
N THR A 55 -4.46 -2.87 4.52
CA THR A 55 -4.15 -1.45 4.29
C THR A 55 -2.68 -1.21 4.58
N PHE A 56 -2.12 -0.08 4.17
CA PHE A 56 -0.66 0.08 4.13
C PHE A 56 -0.24 1.44 4.68
N TRP A 57 0.93 1.48 5.30
CA TRP A 57 1.66 2.72 5.51
C TRP A 57 2.75 2.81 4.45
N VAL A 58 2.63 3.79 3.56
CA VAL A 58 3.51 3.95 2.39
C VAL A 58 4.13 5.33 2.45
N ALA A 59 5.42 5.46 2.12
CA ALA A 59 6.08 6.75 2.05
C ALA A 59 6.87 6.90 0.74
N PRO A 60 6.82 8.08 0.10
CA PRO A 60 7.65 8.35 -1.06
C PRO A 60 9.12 8.43 -0.60
N ALA A 61 9.99 7.62 -1.20
CA ALA A 61 11.37 7.50 -0.79
C ALA A 61 12.35 7.54 -1.98
N THR A 62 13.56 8.03 -1.72
CA THR A 62 14.68 7.96 -2.66
C THR A 62 15.65 6.89 -2.18
N LEU A 63 15.78 5.79 -2.92
CA LEU A 63 16.78 4.75 -2.66
C LEU A 63 18.01 5.00 -3.52
N VAL A 64 19.19 5.05 -2.91
CA VAL A 64 20.46 5.45 -3.55
C VAL A 64 21.54 4.43 -3.27
N PHE A 65 22.01 3.73 -4.29
CA PHE A 65 23.21 2.90 -4.22
C PHE A 65 24.42 3.72 -4.68
N LYS A 66 25.41 3.87 -3.79
CA LYS A 66 26.55 4.78 -4.00
C LYS A 66 27.64 4.18 -4.89
N SER A 67 28.14 4.98 -5.83
CA SER A 67 29.24 4.59 -6.73
C SER A 67 28.97 3.22 -7.40
N ALA A 68 27.80 3.09 -8.03
CA ALA A 68 27.36 1.84 -8.65
C ALA A 68 28.26 1.50 -9.86
N GLN A 69 28.74 0.25 -9.91
CA GLN A 69 29.62 -0.27 -10.97
C GLN A 69 29.05 -1.55 -11.55
N ASP A 70 29.56 -1.96 -12.72
CA ASP A 70 29.17 -3.21 -13.39
C ASP A 70 27.65 -3.38 -13.54
N LEU A 71 26.97 -2.26 -13.81
CA LEU A 71 25.51 -2.20 -13.90
C LEU A 71 25.01 -2.94 -15.15
N ALA A 72 24.13 -3.91 -14.94
CA ALA A 72 23.45 -4.67 -15.97
C ALA A 72 21.94 -4.69 -15.71
N PHE A 73 21.17 -4.55 -16.80
CA PHE A 73 19.72 -4.58 -16.80
C PHE A 73 19.25 -5.73 -17.68
N ASP A 74 18.31 -6.52 -17.19
CA ASP A 74 17.57 -7.48 -17.98
C ASP A 74 16.08 -7.20 -17.81
N PHE A 75 15.41 -6.70 -18.85
CA PHE A 75 14.00 -6.30 -18.74
C PHE A 75 13.13 -6.80 -19.88
N ASP A 76 11.98 -7.36 -19.52
CA ASP A 76 10.86 -7.59 -20.41
C ASP A 76 9.79 -6.51 -20.19
N ILE A 77 9.91 -5.42 -20.95
CA ILE A 77 9.01 -4.26 -20.81
C ILE A 77 7.76 -4.46 -21.70
N GLY A 78 6.66 -4.83 -21.06
CA GLY A 78 5.31 -4.65 -21.60
C GLY A 78 4.73 -3.29 -21.24
N PHE A 79 4.06 -2.60 -22.16
CA PHE A 79 3.32 -1.39 -21.84
C PHE A 79 2.14 -1.72 -20.89
N GLY A 80 2.12 -1.11 -19.71
CA GLY A 80 0.97 -1.16 -18.78
C GLY A 80 1.25 -1.77 -17.41
N ASN A 81 2.41 -2.38 -17.19
CA ASN A 81 2.77 -2.91 -15.87
C ASN A 81 3.52 -1.87 -15.04
N ALA A 82 3.21 -1.82 -13.74
CA ALA A 82 3.97 -1.03 -12.77
C ALA A 82 5.35 -1.64 -12.59
N PHE A 83 6.40 -0.82 -12.53
CA PHE A 83 7.77 -1.30 -12.37
C PHE A 83 8.04 -1.53 -10.88
N GLU A 84 7.95 -2.77 -10.42
CA GLU A 84 7.78 -3.08 -8.98
C GLU A 84 8.90 -3.97 -8.45
N ILE A 85 9.47 -3.61 -7.30
CA ILE A 85 10.47 -4.41 -6.60
C ILE A 85 9.77 -5.63 -5.99
N GLU A 86 10.18 -6.81 -6.42
CA GLU A 86 9.85 -8.05 -5.72
C GLU A 86 10.78 -8.23 -4.53
N ASP A 87 12.09 -8.09 -4.70
CA ASP A 87 13.04 -8.17 -3.60
C ASP A 87 14.34 -7.43 -3.93
N ILE A 88 15.17 -7.20 -2.91
CA ILE A 88 16.55 -6.78 -3.09
C ILE A 88 17.43 -7.80 -2.42
N GLU A 89 18.37 -8.36 -3.17
CA GLU A 89 19.34 -9.32 -2.66
C GLU A 89 20.74 -8.71 -2.59
N LYS A 90 21.51 -9.14 -1.60
CA LYS A 90 22.92 -8.80 -1.43
C LYS A 90 23.78 -10.06 -1.44
N GLU A 91 24.66 -10.17 -2.43
CA GLU A 91 25.66 -11.24 -2.49
C GLU A 91 27.03 -10.72 -2.01
N GLY A 92 27.50 -11.28 -0.89
CA GLY A 92 28.75 -10.86 -0.27
C GLY A 92 28.71 -9.41 0.23
N ASN A 93 29.79 -8.66 -0.01
CA ASN A 93 29.94 -7.30 0.56
C ASN A 93 29.56 -6.18 -0.40
N SER A 94 29.34 -6.48 -1.69
CA SER A 94 29.20 -5.41 -2.68
C SER A 94 28.32 -5.72 -3.87
N ARG A 95 27.88 -6.96 -4.10
CA ARG A 95 26.98 -7.26 -5.22
C ARG A 95 25.54 -7.15 -4.77
N TRP A 96 24.74 -6.48 -5.59
CA TRP A 96 23.34 -6.22 -5.34
C TRP A 96 22.53 -6.62 -6.56
N THR A 97 21.37 -7.22 -6.30
CA THR A 97 20.36 -7.49 -7.31
C THR A 97 19.05 -6.88 -6.84
N ILE A 98 18.48 -5.99 -7.64
CA ILE A 98 17.10 -5.53 -7.43
C ILE A 98 16.24 -6.37 -8.35
N ILE A 99 15.49 -7.28 -7.75
CA ILE A 99 14.58 -8.20 -8.44
C ILE A 99 13.28 -7.45 -8.66
N THR A 100 12.82 -7.39 -9.90
CA THR A 100 11.54 -6.75 -10.23
C THR A 100 10.66 -7.70 -11.02
N GLN A 101 9.34 -7.46 -11.01
CA GLN A 101 8.39 -8.23 -11.81
C GLN A 101 8.67 -8.15 -13.32
N GLN A 102 9.49 -7.19 -13.77
CA GLN A 102 9.80 -6.95 -15.17
C GLN A 102 11.24 -7.34 -15.53
N GLY A 103 11.98 -7.93 -14.59
CA GLY A 103 13.36 -8.36 -14.73
C GLY A 103 14.34 -7.62 -13.81
N ASP A 104 15.60 -8.02 -13.82
CA ASP A 104 16.51 -7.74 -12.71
C ASP A 104 17.55 -6.65 -13.02
N ILE A 105 17.93 -5.92 -11.98
CA ILE A 105 19.01 -4.93 -12.00
C ILE A 105 20.18 -5.44 -11.19
N HIS A 106 21.29 -5.75 -11.86
CA HIS A 106 22.50 -6.28 -11.23
C HIS A 106 23.60 -5.23 -11.21
N PHE A 107 24.27 -5.05 -10.08
CA PHE A 107 25.39 -4.10 -9.97
C PHE A 107 26.26 -4.36 -8.74
N SER A 108 27.41 -3.67 -8.70
CA SER A 108 28.26 -3.58 -7.51
C SER A 108 28.13 -2.21 -6.85
N SER A 109 27.97 -2.16 -5.53
CA SER A 109 27.95 -0.93 -4.72
C SER A 109 28.42 -1.21 -3.29
N LYS A 110 29.01 -0.21 -2.62
CA LYS A 110 29.43 -0.35 -1.21
C LYS A 110 28.26 -0.42 -0.23
N GLY A 111 27.07 0.00 -0.64
CA GLY A 111 25.88 0.09 0.20
C GLY A 111 24.85 1.05 -0.39
N TYR A 112 23.78 1.30 0.37
CA TYR A 112 22.76 2.25 -0.01
C TYR A 112 22.42 3.22 1.12
N GLU A 113 21.79 4.32 0.73
CA GLU A 113 21.02 5.20 1.61
C GLU A 113 19.61 5.32 1.04
N GLN A 114 18.60 5.21 1.89
CA GLN A 114 17.21 5.46 1.55
C GLN A 114 16.67 6.62 2.36
N TYR A 115 16.17 7.64 1.68
CA TYR A 115 15.60 8.84 2.29
C TYR A 115 14.08 8.76 2.22
N ILE A 116 13.42 8.66 3.38
CA ILE A 116 11.97 8.82 3.48
C ILE A 116 11.67 10.31 3.31
N ARG A 117 11.10 10.71 2.17
CA ARG A 117 11.01 12.14 1.83
C ARG A 117 9.89 12.86 2.56
N GLN A 118 8.81 12.15 2.89
CA GLN A 118 7.62 12.71 3.52
C GLN A 118 7.05 11.74 4.55
N GLU A 119 6.25 12.26 5.47
CA GLU A 119 5.52 11.44 6.46
C GLU A 119 4.65 10.36 5.78
N PRO A 120 4.49 9.17 6.37
CA PRO A 120 3.79 8.08 5.70
C PRO A 120 2.32 8.39 5.45
N PHE A 121 1.81 7.91 4.32
CA PHE A 121 0.40 7.93 3.97
C PHE A 121 -0.25 6.61 4.37
N PHE A 122 -1.48 6.70 4.88
CA PHE A 122 -2.32 5.54 5.11
C PHE A 122 -3.07 5.21 3.81
N GLU A 123 -2.72 4.11 3.17
CA GLU A 123 -3.21 3.75 1.84
C GLU A 123 -4.05 2.47 1.85
N PHE A 124 -5.02 2.42 0.93
CA PHE A 124 -5.85 1.25 0.65
C PHE A 124 -5.25 0.36 -0.45
N GLY A 125 -4.02 0.64 -0.84
CA GLY A 125 -3.19 -0.14 -1.76
C GLY A 125 -1.71 0.15 -1.49
N GLN A 126 -0.83 -0.42 -2.28
CA GLN A 126 0.62 -0.38 -2.07
C GLN A 126 1.31 0.86 -2.68
N THR A 127 0.53 1.77 -3.28
CA THR A 127 1.05 2.95 -3.98
C THR A 127 0.37 4.23 -3.52
N ILE A 128 1.07 5.35 -3.70
CA ILE A 128 0.54 6.70 -3.48
C ILE A 128 0.26 7.34 -4.84
N SER A 129 -0.90 7.97 -5.01
CA SER A 129 -1.23 8.61 -6.28
C SER A 129 -0.22 9.71 -6.64
N PHE A 130 -0.03 9.96 -7.94
CA PHE A 130 0.89 10.97 -8.45
C PHE A 130 0.68 12.35 -7.81
N ILE A 131 -0.57 12.73 -7.60
CA ILE A 131 -0.94 14.00 -6.97
C ILE A 131 -0.57 13.98 -5.49
N GLU A 132 -0.98 12.95 -4.76
CA GLU A 132 -0.74 12.86 -3.31
C GLU A 132 0.74 12.79 -2.96
N ARG A 133 1.57 12.15 -3.78
CA ARG A 133 3.04 12.11 -3.57
C ARG A 133 3.76 13.41 -3.95
N ASN A 134 3.07 14.37 -4.58
CA ASN A 134 3.67 15.58 -5.17
C ASN A 134 4.65 15.30 -6.34
N GLY A 135 4.26 14.37 -7.22
CA GLY A 135 5.05 13.96 -8.38
C GLY A 135 6.23 13.03 -8.06
N HIS A 136 7.05 12.78 -9.08
CA HIS A 136 8.22 11.91 -8.96
C HIS A 136 9.47 12.73 -8.60
N SER A 137 10.25 12.26 -7.62
CA SER A 137 11.42 12.95 -7.12
C SER A 137 12.55 11.97 -6.81
N LEU A 138 13.80 12.46 -6.92
CA LEU A 138 15.01 11.75 -6.51
C LEU A 138 15.79 12.60 -5.50
N ASP A 139 15.10 13.49 -4.79
CA ASP A 139 15.73 14.34 -3.80
C ASP A 139 16.17 13.52 -2.59
N ARG A 140 17.39 13.75 -2.13
CA ARG A 140 17.96 13.12 -0.94
C ARG A 140 17.63 13.95 0.30
N THR A 141 16.33 14.13 0.56
CA THR A 141 15.76 14.94 1.65
C THR A 141 14.83 14.09 2.51
N THR A 142 14.64 14.48 3.76
CA THR A 142 13.70 13.84 4.69
C THR A 142 12.55 14.76 5.11
N ASN A 143 12.44 15.93 4.47
CA ASN A 143 11.49 16.97 4.83
C ASN A 143 10.94 17.65 3.57
N GLN A 144 10.61 16.85 2.55
CA GLN A 144 10.03 17.34 1.32
C GLN A 144 8.67 17.98 1.61
N GLU A 145 8.53 19.26 1.26
CA GLU A 145 7.25 19.94 1.34
C GLU A 145 6.26 19.33 0.33
N ASN A 146 5.03 19.11 0.80
CA ASN A 146 3.95 18.60 -0.04
C ASN A 146 2.67 19.41 0.20
N PRO A 147 2.37 20.41 -0.66
CA PRO A 147 1.17 21.22 -0.53
C PRO A 147 -0.11 20.41 -0.79
N ASN A 148 -0.03 19.29 -1.50
CA ASN A 148 -1.21 18.46 -1.80
C ASN A 148 -1.78 17.77 -0.55
N ARG A 149 -1.01 17.65 0.55
CA ARG A 149 -1.51 17.07 1.81
C ARG A 149 -2.61 17.89 2.49
N ILE A 150 -2.60 19.20 2.26
CA ILE A 150 -3.58 20.14 2.84
C ILE A 150 -4.55 20.67 1.79
N ARG A 151 -4.42 20.22 0.53
CA ARG A 151 -5.30 20.64 -0.55
C ARG A 151 -6.69 20.07 -0.31
N GLU A 152 -7.70 20.94 -0.36
CA GLU A 152 -9.05 20.62 0.12
C GLU A 152 -9.66 19.40 -0.56
N ASP A 153 -9.56 19.30 -1.89
CA ASP A 153 -10.06 18.18 -2.67
C ASP A 153 -9.35 16.86 -2.34
N VAL A 154 -8.04 16.89 -2.09
CA VAL A 154 -7.28 15.70 -1.67
C VAL A 154 -7.72 15.25 -0.28
N VAL A 155 -7.83 16.19 0.67
CA VAL A 155 -8.28 15.88 2.04
C VAL A 155 -9.70 15.32 2.02
N GLN A 156 -10.61 15.92 1.26
CA GLN A 156 -11.99 15.45 1.11
C GLN A 156 -12.05 14.06 0.48
N GLN A 157 -11.26 13.81 -0.58
CA GLN A 157 -11.22 12.49 -1.21
C GLN A 157 -10.71 11.41 -0.25
N ARG A 158 -9.66 11.69 0.53
CA ARG A 158 -9.16 10.74 1.53
C ARG A 158 -10.14 10.48 2.66
N GLN A 159 -10.86 11.51 3.12
CA GLN A 159 -11.94 11.36 4.09
C GLN A 159 -13.04 10.47 3.54
N LYS A 160 -13.45 10.69 2.29
CA LYS A 160 -14.44 9.86 1.61
C LYS A 160 -13.97 8.41 1.49
N ASP A 161 -12.72 8.17 1.10
CA ASP A 161 -12.19 6.81 0.98
C ASP A 161 -12.17 6.08 2.33
N LEU A 162 -11.88 6.79 3.42
CA LEU A 162 -12.00 6.26 4.79
C LEU A 162 -13.45 5.93 5.16
N GLU A 163 -14.41 6.79 4.81
CA GLU A 163 -15.83 6.54 5.04
C GLU A 163 -16.33 5.33 4.25
N ASP A 164 -15.92 5.21 2.98
CA ASP A 164 -16.26 4.08 2.13
C ASP A 164 -15.65 2.78 2.69
N TYR A 165 -14.38 2.79 3.11
CA TYR A 165 -13.76 1.64 3.78
C TYR A 165 -14.51 1.22 5.06
N GLU A 166 -14.95 2.16 5.88
CA GLU A 166 -15.78 1.86 7.05
C GLU A 166 -17.15 1.30 6.68
N ASN A 167 -17.72 1.69 5.53
CA ASN A 167 -18.93 1.07 5.00
C ASN A 167 -18.70 -0.37 4.52
N VAL A 168 -17.52 -0.68 3.97
CA VAL A 168 -17.13 -2.08 3.68
C VAL A 168 -17.11 -2.91 4.95
N LYS A 169 -16.48 -2.42 6.03
CA LYS A 169 -16.48 -3.13 7.33
C LYS A 169 -17.88 -3.41 7.83
N LYS A 170 -18.75 -2.41 7.80
CA LYS A 170 -20.15 -2.56 8.24
C LYS A 170 -20.91 -3.55 7.35
N ARG A 171 -20.68 -3.52 6.03
CA ARG A 171 -21.24 -4.51 5.09
C ARG A 171 -20.78 -5.92 5.44
N HIS A 172 -19.47 -6.10 5.69
CA HIS A 172 -18.90 -7.39 6.04
C HIS A 172 -19.50 -7.95 7.33
N LEU A 173 -19.57 -7.15 8.40
CA LEU A 173 -20.21 -7.54 9.65
C LEU A 173 -21.68 -7.92 9.47
N LYS A 174 -22.42 -7.19 8.63
CA LYS A 174 -23.81 -7.52 8.32
C LYS A 174 -23.96 -8.82 7.52
N LYS A 175 -23.01 -9.15 6.63
CA LYS A 175 -22.98 -10.46 5.96
C LYS A 175 -22.76 -11.59 6.97
N GLN A 176 -21.81 -11.43 7.89
CA GLN A 176 -21.59 -12.40 8.97
C GLN A 176 -22.82 -12.56 9.89
N GLU A 177 -23.49 -11.46 10.23
CA GLU A 177 -24.74 -11.50 11.00
C GLU A 177 -25.85 -12.26 10.25
N LEU A 178 -25.96 -12.07 8.93
CA LEU A 178 -26.90 -12.82 8.10
C LEU A 178 -26.61 -14.32 8.12
N GLU A 179 -25.35 -14.71 7.97
CA GLU A 179 -24.94 -16.12 8.03
C GLU A 179 -25.26 -16.77 9.39
N GLN A 180 -24.99 -16.06 10.48
CA GLN A 180 -25.35 -16.52 11.83
C GLN A 180 -26.87 -16.67 11.98
N LEU A 181 -27.65 -15.71 11.47
CA LEU A 181 -29.12 -15.78 11.48
C LEU A 181 -29.65 -16.98 10.67
N LEU A 182 -29.02 -17.30 9.54
CA LEU A 182 -29.37 -18.47 8.73
C LEU A 182 -29.09 -19.78 9.49
N LYS A 183 -27.91 -19.91 10.12
CA LYS A 183 -27.56 -21.07 10.96
C LYS A 183 -28.51 -21.24 12.13
N ALA A 184 -28.83 -20.15 12.85
CA ALA A 184 -29.80 -20.19 13.95
C ALA A 184 -31.19 -20.64 13.48
N ARG A 185 -31.59 -20.27 12.25
CA ARG A 185 -32.85 -20.72 11.67
C ARG A 185 -32.83 -22.21 11.34
N GLU A 186 -31.74 -22.72 10.76
CA GLU A 186 -31.54 -24.13 10.45
C GLU A 186 -31.52 -25.00 11.71
N ASN A 187 -30.96 -24.47 12.80
CA ASN A 187 -30.91 -25.12 14.11
C ASN A 187 -32.22 -24.98 14.92
N TYR A 188 -33.26 -24.35 14.38
CA TYR A 188 -34.53 -24.07 15.07
C TYR A 188 -34.38 -23.23 16.36
N GLU A 189 -33.33 -22.43 16.46
CA GLU A 189 -33.02 -21.57 17.62
C GLU A 189 -33.79 -20.23 17.59
N ILE A 190 -34.47 -19.93 16.48
CA ILE A 190 -35.24 -18.69 16.29
C ILE A 190 -36.60 -18.98 15.63
N ASP A 191 -37.65 -18.35 16.16
CA ASP A 191 -38.98 -18.46 15.58
C ASP A 191 -39.09 -17.72 14.23
N THR A 192 -40.05 -18.16 13.41
CA THR A 192 -40.21 -17.66 12.05
C THR A 192 -40.45 -16.15 11.98
N LYS A 193 -41.20 -15.57 12.93
CA LYS A 193 -41.53 -14.14 12.89
C LYS A 193 -40.28 -13.31 13.22
N GLN A 194 -39.54 -13.68 14.25
CA GLN A 194 -38.29 -12.99 14.62
C GLN A 194 -37.22 -13.12 13.54
N TYR A 195 -37.10 -14.30 12.93
CA TYR A 195 -36.21 -14.52 11.78
C TYR A 195 -36.52 -13.57 10.63
N LEU A 196 -37.79 -13.47 10.20
CA LEU A 196 -38.18 -12.63 9.07
C LEU A 196 -37.94 -11.14 9.34
N LEU A 197 -38.21 -10.67 10.56
CA LEU A 197 -37.97 -9.28 10.96
C LEU A 197 -36.48 -8.94 10.92
N LYS A 198 -35.63 -9.76 11.55
CA LYS A 198 -34.18 -9.56 11.55
C LYS A 198 -33.59 -9.65 10.15
N LYS A 199 -34.01 -10.63 9.35
CA LYS A 199 -33.53 -10.80 7.97
C LYS A 199 -33.86 -9.58 7.12
N LYS A 200 -35.06 -9.00 7.27
CA LYS A 200 -35.44 -7.77 6.58
C LYS A 200 -34.51 -6.62 6.98
N GLU A 201 -34.31 -6.40 8.27
CA GLU A 201 -33.43 -5.33 8.77
C GLU A 201 -31.99 -5.47 8.23
N ILE A 202 -31.43 -6.67 8.29
CA ILE A 202 -30.08 -6.94 7.78
C ILE A 202 -30.01 -6.65 6.28
N ASN A 203 -30.98 -7.13 5.50
CA ASN A 203 -31.02 -6.89 4.05
C ASN A 203 -31.17 -5.40 3.71
N ASP A 204 -31.99 -4.64 4.44
CA ASP A 204 -32.15 -3.20 4.23
C ASP A 204 -30.82 -2.45 4.51
N ARG A 205 -30.05 -2.90 5.50
CA ARG A 205 -28.70 -2.37 5.79
C ARG A 205 -27.69 -2.75 4.71
N LEU A 206 -27.67 -4.00 4.28
CA LEU A 206 -26.79 -4.47 3.20
C LEU A 206 -27.05 -3.68 1.91
N PHE A 207 -28.32 -3.50 1.54
CA PHE A 207 -28.71 -2.68 0.39
C PHE A 207 -28.20 -1.25 0.50
N SER A 208 -28.28 -0.65 1.68
CA SER A 208 -27.76 0.71 1.92
C SER A 208 -26.26 0.79 1.72
N TYR A 209 -25.49 -0.18 2.24
CA TYR A 209 -24.04 -0.20 2.06
C TYR A 209 -23.65 -0.46 0.61
N ASP A 210 -24.32 -1.37 -0.08
CA ASP A 210 -24.09 -1.60 -1.51
C ASP A 210 -24.38 -0.35 -2.35
N TYR A 211 -25.41 0.42 -1.97
CA TYR A 211 -25.70 1.71 -2.60
C TYR A 211 -24.59 2.74 -2.37
N PHE A 212 -24.08 2.87 -1.15
CA PHE A 212 -22.99 3.82 -0.85
C PHE A 212 -21.67 3.45 -1.52
N LEU A 213 -21.38 2.15 -1.64
CA LEU A 213 -20.14 1.65 -2.22
C LEU A 213 -20.17 1.58 -3.75
N LYS A 214 -21.33 1.76 -4.37
CA LYS A 214 -21.47 1.70 -5.83
C LYS A 214 -20.64 2.79 -6.52
N GLY A 215 -19.81 2.38 -7.47
CA GLY A 215 -18.93 3.27 -8.23
C GLY A 215 -17.70 3.74 -7.46
N THR A 216 -17.47 3.23 -6.24
CA THR A 216 -16.24 3.51 -5.49
C THR A 216 -15.21 2.41 -5.78
N ARG A 217 -13.94 2.66 -5.45
CA ARG A 217 -12.87 1.64 -5.54
C ARG A 217 -13.11 0.42 -4.61
N PHE A 218 -14.08 0.53 -3.72
CA PHE A 218 -14.42 -0.45 -2.70
C PHE A 218 -15.69 -1.24 -3.04
N GLU A 219 -16.31 -0.98 -4.21
CA GLU A 219 -17.57 -1.62 -4.61
C GLU A 219 -17.52 -3.15 -4.48
N SER A 220 -16.41 -3.74 -4.93
CA SER A 220 -16.19 -5.18 -4.96
C SER A 220 -15.62 -5.79 -3.67
N TRP A 221 -15.37 -4.99 -2.64
CA TRP A 221 -14.72 -5.44 -1.40
C TRP A 221 -15.63 -6.19 -0.41
#